data_AF-A0A7C8EDB8-F1
#
_entry.id   AF-A0A7C8EDB8-F1
#
_cell.length_a   1.000
_cell.length_b   1.000
_cell.length_c   1.000
_cell.angle_alpha   90.00
_cell.angle_beta   90.00
_cell.angle_gamma   90.00
#
_symmetry.space_group_name_H-M   'P 1'
#
loop_
_entity.id
_entity.type
_entity.pdbx_description
1 polymer ?
#
loop_
_entity_poly.entity_id
_entity_poly.type
_entity_poly.pdbx_seq_one_letter_code
_entity_poly.pdbx_strand_id
1 'polypeptide(L)'
;ATTVNNTFASTASTASGLAAGLKATGREDWKVLAVAGDGGTFDMGIQALSGAAERGDNFIYLCYDNEAYMNTGVQRSSATPAGALTTTTPIVPKVQAKKDFMQIMDAHNIPYLATVSSSYPGDVYDKFLKAGDIVGTRFFHLLAPCPTGWWYPTKDTVKIGRMMVESCAFPLYEIENGRLKLTGKSLSIAKSGRKKPVDEYIALQGRFKKITPEQVAEFQRRVDDKWQALLKRAGF
;
A
#
# COMPACT_ATOMS: atom_id res chain seq x y z
N ALA A 1 19.44 2.56 -14.58
CA ALA A 1 18.00 2.46 -14.90
C ALA A 1 17.61 3.70 -15.69
N THR A 2 16.82 3.55 -16.77
CA THR A 2 16.27 4.67 -17.53
C THR A 2 14.93 5.10 -16.90
N THR A 3 14.72 6.40 -16.72
CA THR A 3 13.52 6.95 -16.08
C THR A 3 12.73 7.84 -17.05
N VAL A 4 11.41 7.70 -17.04
CA VAL A 4 10.48 8.53 -17.83
C VAL A 4 9.49 9.19 -16.88
N ASN A 5 9.32 10.50 -16.99
CA ASN A 5 8.31 11.23 -16.24
C ASN A 5 6.93 11.09 -16.91
N ASN A 6 5.87 11.10 -16.12
CA ASN A 6 4.48 11.04 -16.57
C ASN A 6 3.59 11.90 -15.67
N THR A 7 2.31 12.00 -16.03
CA THR A 7 1.34 12.65 -15.14
C THR A 7 0.86 11.66 -14.07
N PHE A 8 0.44 12.17 -12.92
CA PHE A 8 -0.06 11.32 -11.83
C PHE A 8 -1.17 10.36 -12.28
N ALA A 9 -2.07 10.83 -13.14
CA ALA A 9 -3.20 10.06 -13.64
C ALA A 9 -2.81 8.99 -14.69
N SER A 10 -1.68 9.13 -15.37
CA SER A 10 -1.31 8.27 -16.50
C SER A 10 -0.27 7.20 -16.17
N THR A 11 0.08 7.00 -14.89
CA THR A 11 1.22 6.15 -14.51
C THR A 11 1.17 4.74 -15.12
N ALA A 12 0.03 4.06 -14.97
CA ALA A 12 -0.15 2.74 -15.54
C ALA A 12 -0.21 2.76 -17.08
N SER A 13 -0.91 3.72 -17.70
CA SER A 13 -0.96 3.83 -19.16
C SER A 13 0.41 4.06 -19.79
N THR A 14 1.25 4.89 -19.16
CA THR A 14 2.64 5.07 -19.58
C THR A 14 3.43 3.77 -19.47
N ALA A 15 3.26 3.02 -18.37
CA ALA A 15 3.92 1.73 -18.19
C ALA A 15 3.46 0.69 -19.22
N SER A 16 2.17 0.63 -19.53
CA SER A 16 1.62 -0.21 -20.60
C SER A 16 2.26 0.10 -21.95
N GLY A 17 2.36 1.39 -22.31
CA GLY A 17 2.99 1.82 -23.56
C GLY A 17 4.48 1.47 -23.62
N LEU A 18 5.21 1.65 -22.52
CA LEU A 18 6.62 1.27 -22.42
C LEU A 18 6.80 -0.25 -22.58
N ALA A 19 5.97 -1.06 -21.89
CA ALA A 19 6.03 -2.52 -21.98
C ALA A 19 5.72 -3.00 -23.40
N ALA A 20 4.70 -2.44 -24.04
CA ALA A 20 4.34 -2.76 -25.43
C ALA A 20 5.45 -2.34 -26.42
N GLY A 21 6.03 -1.15 -26.25
CA GLY A 21 7.12 -0.65 -27.11
C GLY A 21 8.41 -1.44 -26.99
N LEU A 22 8.79 -1.84 -25.77
CA LEU A 22 9.95 -2.73 -25.53
C LEU A 22 9.74 -4.09 -26.21
N LYS A 23 8.54 -4.68 -26.06
CA LYS A 23 8.18 -5.92 -26.74
C LYS A 23 8.23 -5.78 -28.27
N ALA A 24 7.67 -4.71 -28.82
CA ALA A 24 7.66 -4.46 -30.27
C ALA A 24 9.07 -4.25 -30.86
N THR A 25 10.03 -3.83 -30.05
CA THR A 25 11.44 -3.64 -30.45
C THR A 25 12.35 -4.82 -30.09
N GLY A 26 11.78 -5.94 -29.61
CA GLY A 26 12.52 -7.15 -29.26
C GLY A 26 13.36 -7.04 -27.98
N ARG A 27 13.11 -6.05 -27.12
CA ARG A 27 13.82 -5.84 -25.84
C ARG A 27 13.07 -6.52 -24.69
N GLU A 28 13.21 -7.82 -24.57
CA GLU A 28 12.55 -8.63 -23.54
C GLU A 28 13.34 -8.71 -22.22
N ASP A 29 14.61 -8.27 -22.21
CA ASP A 29 15.49 -8.21 -21.04
C ASP A 29 15.12 -7.08 -20.06
N TRP A 30 14.29 -6.13 -20.49
CA TRP A 30 13.87 -4.98 -19.69
C TRP A 30 12.57 -5.26 -18.94
N LYS A 31 12.57 -4.93 -17.64
CA LYS A 31 11.37 -4.93 -16.80
C LYS A 31 10.87 -3.50 -16.61
N VAL A 32 9.58 -3.29 -16.80
CA VAL A 32 8.94 -1.98 -16.55
C VAL A 32 8.42 -1.93 -15.12
N LEU A 33 8.86 -0.90 -14.39
CA LEU A 33 8.39 -0.57 -13.05
C LEU A 33 7.69 0.79 -13.07
N ALA A 34 6.38 0.77 -12.84
CA ALA A 34 5.58 1.95 -12.58
C ALA A 34 5.66 2.30 -11.09
N VAL A 35 5.97 3.55 -10.77
CA VAL A 35 6.09 4.04 -9.37
C VAL A 35 5.15 5.22 -9.17
N ALA A 36 4.20 5.09 -8.26
CA ALA A 36 3.23 6.14 -7.95
C ALA A 36 2.99 6.25 -6.44
N GLY A 37 2.70 7.46 -5.96
CA GLY A 37 2.21 7.66 -4.60
C GLY A 37 0.75 7.27 -4.48
N ASP A 38 0.21 7.20 -3.26
CA ASP A 38 -1.19 6.82 -3.04
C ASP A 38 -2.18 7.73 -3.78
N GLY A 39 -1.93 9.04 -3.89
CA GLY A 39 -2.78 9.94 -4.68
C GLY A 39 -2.82 9.64 -6.18
N GLY A 40 -1.72 9.10 -6.74
CA GLY A 40 -1.64 8.64 -8.13
C GLY A 40 -2.15 7.21 -8.33
N THR A 41 -2.54 6.53 -7.26
CA THR A 41 -3.03 5.14 -7.30
C THR A 41 -4.47 5.03 -6.83
N PHE A 42 -4.75 5.48 -5.61
CA PHE A 42 -6.04 5.35 -4.94
C PHE A 42 -7.09 6.33 -5.47
N ASP A 43 -6.64 7.45 -6.02
CA ASP A 43 -7.48 8.55 -6.47
C ASP A 43 -7.38 8.74 -7.99
N MET A 44 -6.49 9.59 -8.48
CA MET A 44 -6.57 10.05 -9.89
C MET A 44 -6.08 9.02 -10.91
N GLY A 45 -5.14 8.15 -10.54
CA GLY A 45 -4.59 7.14 -11.46
C GLY A 45 -5.25 5.77 -11.38
N ILE A 46 -6.32 5.62 -10.58
CA ILE A 46 -7.04 4.35 -10.45
C ILE A 46 -7.59 3.86 -11.80
N GLN A 47 -8.10 4.77 -12.64
CA GLN A 47 -8.67 4.42 -13.95
C GLN A 47 -7.62 3.79 -14.87
N ALA A 48 -6.43 4.41 -14.94
CA ALA A 48 -5.33 3.90 -15.77
C ALA A 48 -4.86 2.53 -15.27
N LEU A 49 -4.73 2.37 -13.95
CA LEU A 49 -4.29 1.11 -13.34
C LEU A 49 -5.32 -0.01 -13.53
N SER A 50 -6.60 0.28 -13.30
CA SER A 50 -7.70 -0.67 -13.49
C SER A 50 -7.80 -1.14 -14.94
N GLY A 51 -7.68 -0.23 -15.92
CA GLY A 51 -7.64 -0.59 -17.34
C GLY A 51 -6.40 -1.40 -17.73
N ALA A 52 -5.22 -1.12 -17.16
CA ALA A 52 -4.03 -1.91 -17.42
C ALA A 52 -4.12 -3.33 -16.83
N ALA A 53 -4.68 -3.45 -15.63
CA ALA A 53 -4.94 -4.73 -14.97
C ALA A 53 -5.94 -5.58 -15.77
N GLU A 54 -7.01 -4.97 -16.29
CA GLU A 54 -8.02 -5.64 -17.12
C GLU A 54 -7.43 -6.18 -18.44
N ARG A 55 -6.53 -5.43 -19.08
CA ARG A 55 -5.81 -5.90 -20.29
C ARG A 55 -4.72 -6.94 -20.01
N GLY A 56 -4.32 -7.12 -18.76
CA GLY A 56 -3.20 -7.99 -18.39
C GLY A 56 -1.84 -7.46 -18.86
N ASP A 57 -1.66 -6.13 -18.90
CA ASP A 57 -0.42 -5.49 -19.35
C ASP A 57 0.79 -5.94 -18.49
N ASN A 58 1.95 -6.17 -19.10
CA ASN A 58 3.10 -6.80 -18.43
C ASN A 58 4.06 -5.79 -17.78
N PHE A 59 3.76 -5.36 -16.55
CA PHE A 59 4.63 -4.51 -15.75
C PHE A 59 4.40 -4.70 -14.24
N ILE A 60 5.33 -4.19 -13.42
CA ILE A 60 5.15 -4.07 -11.97
C ILE A 60 4.66 -2.65 -11.65
N TYR A 61 3.60 -2.53 -10.87
CA TYR A 61 3.13 -1.27 -10.32
C TYR A 61 3.41 -1.20 -8.83
N LEU A 62 4.18 -0.21 -8.40
CA LEU A 62 4.47 0.08 -7.01
C LEU A 62 3.72 1.33 -6.56
N CYS A 63 2.75 1.16 -5.69
CA CYS A 63 2.16 2.24 -4.91
C CYS A 63 3.00 2.46 -3.64
N TYR A 64 3.76 3.55 -3.56
CA TYR A 64 4.38 3.97 -2.30
C TYR A 64 3.37 4.79 -1.50
N ASP A 65 2.69 4.13 -0.58
CA ASP A 65 1.62 4.71 0.20
C ASP A 65 2.17 5.37 1.46
N ASN A 66 2.14 6.70 1.43
CA ASN A 66 2.43 7.54 2.59
C ASN A 66 1.15 8.20 3.14
N GLU A 67 -0.03 7.78 2.70
CA GLU A 67 -1.34 8.12 3.24
C GLU A 67 -1.78 9.59 3.09
N ALA A 68 -1.19 10.35 2.17
CA ALA A 68 -1.65 11.68 1.80
C ALA A 68 -1.01 12.13 0.48
N TYR A 69 -1.54 13.18 -0.14
CA TYR A 69 -0.79 13.93 -1.14
C TYR A 69 0.33 14.73 -0.45
N MET A 70 1.46 14.08 -0.22
CA MET A 70 2.55 14.65 0.60
C MET A 70 3.21 15.87 -0.05
N ASN A 71 3.58 15.77 -1.32
CA ASN A 71 4.34 16.80 -2.01
C ASN A 71 3.62 18.14 -2.09
N THR A 72 2.29 18.12 -2.22
CA THR A 72 1.48 19.34 -2.35
C THR A 72 1.17 20.00 -1.00
N GLY A 73 1.70 19.48 0.11
CA GLY A 73 1.44 20.01 1.45
C GLY A 73 0.47 19.15 2.25
N VAL A 74 0.61 17.82 2.19
CA VAL A 74 -0.12 16.87 3.05
C VAL A 74 -1.65 17.03 2.92
N GLN A 75 -2.19 16.95 1.70
CA GLN A 75 -3.63 16.95 1.46
C GLN A 75 -4.24 15.55 1.60
N ARG A 76 -5.52 15.49 1.99
CA ARG A 76 -6.28 14.24 2.13
C ARG A 76 -6.29 13.43 0.82
N SER A 77 -5.93 12.16 0.90
CA SER A 77 -6.12 11.16 -0.16
C SER A 77 -7.12 10.08 0.28
N SER A 78 -7.52 9.20 -0.64
CA SER A 78 -8.29 8.00 -0.25
C SER A 78 -7.50 7.02 0.60
N ALA A 79 -6.17 7.10 0.63
CA ALA A 79 -5.32 6.28 1.50
C ALA A 79 -5.16 6.86 2.92
N THR A 80 -5.49 8.13 3.14
CA THR A 80 -5.50 8.74 4.48
C THR A 80 -6.40 7.93 5.44
N PRO A 81 -5.94 7.56 6.64
CA PRO A 81 -6.77 6.85 7.62
C PRO A 81 -7.89 7.73 8.20
N ALA A 82 -8.94 7.10 8.73
CA ALA A 82 -9.96 7.83 9.49
C ALA A 82 -9.33 8.44 10.75
N GLY A 83 -9.75 9.64 11.14
CA GLY A 83 -9.21 10.36 12.30
C GLY A 83 -7.91 11.12 12.04
N ALA A 84 -7.29 10.97 10.86
CA ALA A 84 -6.09 11.73 10.51
C ALA A 84 -6.42 13.14 10.00
N LEU A 85 -5.64 14.11 10.49
CA LEU A 85 -5.60 15.48 10.02
C LEU A 85 -4.71 15.61 8.79
N THR A 86 -5.14 16.48 7.89
CA THR A 86 -4.40 16.91 6.70
C THR A 86 -4.65 18.41 6.52
N THR A 87 -3.93 19.07 5.60
CA THR A 87 -4.18 20.51 5.33
C THR A 87 -5.56 20.78 4.75
N THR A 88 -6.19 19.79 4.11
CA THR A 88 -7.57 19.85 3.61
C THR A 88 -8.61 19.27 4.57
N THR A 89 -8.19 18.72 5.72
CA THR A 89 -9.08 18.28 6.81
C THR A 89 -8.60 18.81 8.19
N PRO A 90 -8.34 20.13 8.34
CA PRO A 90 -7.68 20.65 9.55
C PRO A 90 -8.62 20.79 10.75
N ILE A 91 -9.93 20.98 10.51
CA ILE A 91 -10.95 21.14 11.56
C ILE A 91 -11.54 19.79 11.94
N VAL A 92 -12.21 19.16 10.97
CA VAL A 92 -12.79 17.82 11.08
C VAL A 92 -11.84 16.85 10.36
N PRO A 93 -11.19 15.91 11.07
CA PRO A 93 -10.35 14.88 10.45
C PRO A 93 -11.11 14.04 9.44
N LYS A 94 -10.40 13.28 8.60
CA LYS A 94 -11.06 12.38 7.65
C LYS A 94 -12.00 11.40 8.37
N VAL A 95 -13.27 11.38 7.98
CA VAL A 95 -14.29 10.51 8.58
C VAL A 95 -14.26 9.11 7.94
N GLN A 96 -14.07 9.05 6.63
CA GLN A 96 -14.11 7.79 5.89
C GLN A 96 -12.90 6.92 6.23
N ALA A 97 -13.09 5.61 6.27
CA ALA A 97 -11.99 4.65 6.36
C ALA A 97 -11.03 4.79 5.16
N LYS A 98 -9.81 4.30 5.33
CA LYS A 98 -8.85 4.12 4.24
C LYS A 98 -9.47 3.19 3.19
N LYS A 99 -9.46 3.61 1.92
CA LYS A 99 -9.94 2.79 0.79
C LYS A 99 -9.09 1.51 0.73
N ASP A 100 -9.74 0.36 0.63
CA ASP A 100 -9.04 -0.92 0.54
C ASP A 100 -8.62 -1.20 -0.90
N PHE A 101 -7.45 -0.70 -1.27
CA PHE A 101 -6.98 -0.80 -2.65
C PHE A 101 -6.51 -2.21 -3.03
N MET A 102 -6.07 -3.01 -2.04
CA MET A 102 -5.71 -4.40 -2.28
C MET A 102 -6.93 -5.21 -2.71
N GLN A 103 -8.11 -5.01 -2.09
CA GLN A 103 -9.34 -5.67 -2.53
C GLN A 103 -9.80 -5.25 -3.94
N ILE A 104 -9.61 -3.98 -4.29
CA ILE A 104 -9.92 -3.49 -5.65
C ILE A 104 -9.03 -4.19 -6.69
N MET A 105 -7.72 -4.28 -6.43
CA MET A 105 -6.79 -4.93 -7.34
C MET A 105 -6.93 -6.45 -7.37
N ASP A 106 -7.30 -7.07 -6.25
CA ASP A 106 -7.63 -8.50 -6.16
C ASP A 106 -8.86 -8.86 -7.01
N ALA A 107 -9.86 -7.97 -7.08
CA ALA A 107 -11.04 -8.17 -7.93
C ALA A 107 -10.71 -8.22 -9.44
N HIS A 108 -9.55 -7.69 -9.86
CA HIS A 108 -9.07 -7.83 -11.24
C HIS A 108 -8.44 -9.20 -11.54
N ASN A 109 -8.27 -10.08 -10.54
CA ASN A 109 -7.64 -11.40 -10.68
C ASN A 109 -6.24 -11.34 -11.33
N ILE A 110 -5.48 -10.29 -11.05
CA ILE A 110 -4.11 -10.15 -11.58
C ILE A 110 -3.20 -11.25 -11.01
N PRO A 111 -2.12 -11.65 -11.72
CA PRO A 111 -1.33 -12.82 -11.34
C PRO A 111 -0.60 -12.67 -9.99
N TYR A 112 -0.29 -11.43 -9.57
CA TYR A 112 0.43 -11.20 -8.32
C TYR A 112 0.11 -9.86 -7.67
N LEU A 113 -0.18 -9.93 -6.37
CA LEU A 113 -0.40 -8.80 -5.47
C LEU A 113 0.49 -8.96 -4.25
N ALA A 114 1.04 -7.87 -3.73
CA ALA A 114 1.82 -7.90 -2.51
C ALA A 114 1.65 -6.63 -1.68
N THR A 115 1.47 -6.77 -0.38
CA THR A 115 1.72 -5.68 0.56
C THR A 115 3.14 -5.77 1.08
N VAL A 116 3.86 -4.65 1.13
CA VAL A 116 5.25 -4.58 1.61
C VAL A 116 5.43 -3.36 2.51
N SER A 117 6.47 -3.33 3.32
CA SER A 117 6.78 -2.19 4.19
C SER A 117 8.25 -1.85 4.12
N SER A 118 8.57 -0.56 4.01
CA SER A 118 9.96 -0.07 4.00
C SER A 118 10.72 -0.43 5.29
N SER A 119 10.00 -0.77 6.37
CA SER A 119 10.58 -1.21 7.64
C SER A 119 10.94 -2.70 7.69
N TYR A 120 10.63 -3.45 6.63
CA TYR A 120 10.95 -4.87 6.44
C TYR A 120 11.61 -5.09 5.06
N PRO A 121 12.82 -4.57 4.83
CA PRO A 121 13.45 -4.57 3.51
C PRO A 121 13.72 -5.97 2.94
N GLY A 122 13.91 -7.00 3.78
CA GLY A 122 14.03 -8.38 3.32
C GLY A 122 12.75 -8.89 2.66
N ASP A 123 11.58 -8.64 3.27
CA ASP A 123 10.28 -9.02 2.70
C ASP A 123 10.01 -8.26 1.38
N VAL A 124 10.42 -6.98 1.29
CA VAL A 124 10.37 -6.20 0.04
C VAL A 124 11.21 -6.90 -1.04
N TYR A 125 12.47 -7.20 -0.74
CA TYR A 125 13.40 -7.82 -1.67
C TYR A 125 12.89 -9.16 -2.21
N ASP A 126 12.49 -10.08 -1.33
CA ASP A 126 12.03 -11.41 -1.70
C ASP A 126 10.79 -11.35 -2.62
N LYS A 127 9.84 -10.45 -2.32
CA LYS A 127 8.62 -10.29 -3.11
C LYS A 127 8.91 -9.67 -4.48
N PHE A 128 9.82 -8.71 -4.57
CA PHE A 128 10.22 -8.12 -5.86
C PHE A 128 10.99 -9.12 -6.73
N LEU A 129 11.87 -9.94 -6.14
CA LEU A 129 12.54 -11.03 -6.86
C LEU A 129 11.51 -11.99 -7.46
N LYS A 130 10.60 -12.50 -6.62
CA LYS A 130 9.53 -13.41 -7.06
C LYS A 130 8.68 -12.79 -8.18
N ALA A 131 8.28 -11.53 -8.04
CA ALA A 131 7.48 -10.85 -9.05
C ALA A 131 8.24 -10.62 -10.37
N GLY A 132 9.58 -10.67 -10.39
CA GLY A 132 10.39 -10.53 -11.60
C GLY A 132 10.08 -11.58 -12.67
N ASP A 133 9.75 -12.80 -12.23
CA ASP A 133 9.50 -13.96 -13.09
C ASP A 133 8.03 -14.13 -13.48
N ILE A 134 7.14 -13.30 -12.92
CA ILE A 134 5.71 -13.34 -13.20
C ILE A 134 5.37 -12.44 -14.38
N VAL A 135 4.62 -12.96 -15.36
CA VAL A 135 4.13 -12.21 -16.52
C VAL A 135 2.74 -11.65 -16.25
N GLY A 136 2.51 -10.40 -16.66
CA GLY A 136 1.25 -9.68 -16.49
C GLY A 136 1.39 -8.53 -15.50
N THR A 137 0.26 -7.94 -15.10
CA THR A 137 0.26 -6.82 -14.15
C THR A 137 0.51 -7.36 -12.75
N ARG A 138 1.55 -6.86 -12.08
CA ARG A 138 1.83 -7.16 -10.67
C ARG A 138 1.69 -5.89 -9.85
N PHE A 139 0.96 -5.93 -8.75
CA PHE A 139 0.74 -4.74 -7.92
C PHE A 139 1.35 -4.88 -6.53
N PHE A 140 2.12 -3.87 -6.14
CA PHE A 140 2.74 -3.75 -4.84
C PHE A 140 2.17 -2.54 -4.12
N HIS A 141 1.65 -2.79 -2.91
CA HIS A 141 1.25 -1.75 -1.98
C HIS A 141 2.32 -1.62 -0.90
N LEU A 142 3.15 -0.58 -1.01
CA LEU A 142 4.26 -0.33 -0.10
C LEU A 142 3.85 0.69 0.97
N LEU A 143 3.86 0.28 2.24
CA LEU A 143 3.82 1.22 3.36
C LEU A 143 5.12 2.02 3.42
N ALA A 144 5.01 3.33 3.27
CA ALA A 144 6.12 4.28 3.35
C ALA A 144 5.82 5.38 4.38
N PRO A 145 6.19 5.19 5.66
CA PRO A 145 5.95 6.19 6.68
C PRO A 145 6.58 7.56 6.34
N CYS A 146 5.81 8.63 6.51
CA CYS A 146 6.26 10.00 6.21
C CYS A 146 6.32 10.85 7.48
N PRO A 147 7.52 11.13 8.01
CA PRO A 147 7.69 11.92 9.24
C PRO A 147 7.03 13.31 9.16
N THR A 148 7.26 14.00 8.05
CA THR A 148 6.71 15.34 7.79
C THR A 148 5.20 15.34 7.71
N GLY A 149 4.60 14.36 7.04
CA GLY A 149 3.14 14.29 6.86
C GLY A 149 2.40 13.78 8.08
N TRP A 150 3.01 12.89 8.85
CA TRP A 150 2.37 12.23 9.99
C TRP A 150 2.72 12.89 11.33
N TRP A 151 3.62 13.88 11.31
CA TRP A 151 4.08 14.68 12.44
C TRP A 151 4.71 13.82 13.54
N TYR A 152 5.83 13.17 13.21
CA TYR A 152 6.67 12.45 14.17
C TYR A 152 8.17 12.64 13.84
N PRO A 153 9.11 12.38 14.77
CA PRO A 153 10.56 12.55 14.52
C PRO A 153 11.11 11.58 13.47
N THR A 154 11.94 12.05 12.54
CA THR A 154 12.50 11.22 11.43
C THR A 154 13.19 9.93 11.90
N LYS A 155 13.83 9.93 13.08
CA LYS A 155 14.46 8.73 13.67
C LYS A 155 13.48 7.58 13.94
N ASP A 156 12.19 7.89 14.08
CA ASP A 156 11.15 6.91 14.41
C ASP A 156 10.51 6.28 13.16
N THR A 157 10.95 6.63 11.94
CA THR A 157 10.36 6.13 10.67
C THR A 157 10.23 4.61 10.63
N VAL A 158 11.32 3.89 10.94
CA VAL A 158 11.32 2.41 10.97
C VAL A 158 10.47 1.87 12.13
N LYS A 159 10.48 2.56 13.28
CA LYS A 159 9.68 2.18 14.46
C LYS A 159 8.19 2.24 14.13
N ILE A 160 7.72 3.36 13.56
CA ILE A 160 6.31 3.55 13.18
C ILE A 160 5.88 2.49 12.15
N GLY A 161 6.68 2.25 11.10
CA GLY A 161 6.35 1.24 10.10
C GLY A 161 6.28 -0.18 10.66
N ARG A 162 7.15 -0.53 11.61
CA ARG A 162 7.04 -1.80 12.36
C ARG A 162 5.78 -1.86 13.19
N MET A 163 5.44 -0.81 13.94
CA MET A 163 4.23 -0.80 14.78
C MET A 163 2.94 -0.94 13.97
N MET A 164 2.87 -0.37 12.76
CA MET A 164 1.73 -0.57 11.85
C MET A 164 1.60 -2.02 11.38
N VAL A 165 2.71 -2.71 11.12
CA VAL A 165 2.71 -4.14 10.77
C VAL A 165 2.38 -5.00 11.99
N GLU A 166 2.94 -4.68 13.17
CA GLU A 166 2.76 -5.43 14.42
C GLU A 166 1.35 -5.34 15.00
N SER A 167 0.65 -4.24 14.72
CA SER A 167 -0.77 -4.06 15.03
C SER A 167 -1.69 -4.57 13.93
N CYS A 168 -1.13 -5.14 12.85
CA CYS A 168 -1.84 -5.55 11.63
C CYS A 168 -2.69 -4.44 10.98
N ALA A 169 -2.42 -3.16 11.27
CA ALA A 169 -2.99 -2.03 10.55
C ALA A 169 -2.51 -2.01 9.08
N PHE A 170 -1.31 -2.56 8.83
CA PHE A 170 -0.78 -2.83 7.50
C PHE A 170 -0.15 -4.24 7.47
N PRO A 171 -0.95 -5.30 7.26
CA PRO A 171 -0.44 -6.67 7.27
C PRO A 171 0.39 -6.95 6.02
N LEU A 172 1.45 -7.77 6.17
CA LEU A 172 2.32 -8.22 5.09
C LEU A 172 1.83 -9.56 4.51
N TYR A 173 1.51 -9.58 3.23
CA TYR A 173 1.04 -10.76 2.53
C TYR A 173 1.28 -10.66 1.02
N GLU A 174 1.09 -11.79 0.35
CA GLU A 174 1.04 -11.93 -1.10
C GLU A 174 -0.28 -12.61 -1.50
N ILE A 175 -0.79 -12.29 -2.70
CA ILE A 175 -1.83 -13.06 -3.37
C ILE A 175 -1.26 -13.43 -4.73
N GLU A 176 -1.14 -14.73 -4.97
CA GLU A 176 -0.64 -15.28 -6.23
C GLU A 176 -1.71 -16.18 -6.83
N ASN A 177 -2.19 -15.84 -8.03
CA ASN A 177 -3.27 -16.54 -8.71
C ASN A 177 -4.49 -16.78 -7.79
N GLY A 178 -4.92 -15.72 -7.10
CA GLY A 178 -6.06 -15.73 -6.16
C GLY A 178 -5.78 -16.35 -4.78
N ARG A 179 -4.63 -17.00 -4.57
CA ARG A 179 -4.26 -17.65 -3.31
C ARG A 179 -3.51 -16.70 -2.40
N LEU A 180 -4.10 -16.38 -1.26
CA LEU A 180 -3.51 -15.49 -0.27
C LEU A 180 -2.56 -16.24 0.66
N LYS A 181 -1.39 -15.65 0.93
CA LYS A 181 -0.43 -16.13 1.91
C LYS A 181 0.15 -14.96 2.72
N LEU A 182 0.09 -15.08 4.05
CA LEU A 182 0.74 -14.14 4.96
C LEU A 182 2.27 -14.33 4.92
N THR A 183 3.03 -13.23 5.03
CA THR A 183 4.50 -13.27 5.00
C THR A 183 5.11 -12.58 6.23
N GLY A 184 6.41 -12.82 6.45
CA GLY A 184 7.23 -12.11 7.43
C GLY A 184 6.62 -12.01 8.83
N LYS A 185 6.53 -10.76 9.33
CA LYS A 185 6.03 -10.48 10.68
C LYS A 185 4.54 -10.81 10.82
N SER A 186 3.71 -10.58 9.80
CA SER A 186 2.28 -10.90 9.86
C SER A 186 2.03 -12.40 9.92
N LEU A 187 2.82 -13.21 9.21
CA LEU A 187 2.79 -14.68 9.36
C LEU A 187 3.15 -15.12 10.79
N SER A 188 4.15 -14.48 11.38
CA SER A 188 4.56 -14.77 12.77
C SER A 188 3.47 -14.41 13.79
N ILE A 189 2.75 -13.31 13.54
CA ILE A 189 1.61 -12.89 14.37
C ILE A 189 0.45 -13.87 14.22
N ALA A 190 0.12 -14.29 12.99
CA ALA A 190 -0.93 -15.28 12.74
C ALA A 190 -0.70 -16.60 13.49
N LYS A 191 0.55 -17.08 13.53
CA LYS A 191 0.92 -18.30 14.26
C LYS A 191 0.91 -18.16 15.78
N SER A 192 1.21 -16.98 16.30
CA SER A 192 1.39 -16.77 17.75
C SER A 192 0.23 -16.07 18.45
N GLY A 193 -0.70 -15.47 17.70
CA GLY A 193 -1.78 -14.63 18.24
C GLY A 193 -1.30 -13.30 18.85
N ARG A 194 0.00 -13.01 18.86
CA ARG A 194 0.59 -11.84 19.53
C ARG A 194 0.52 -10.57 18.68
N LYS A 195 -0.70 -10.10 18.44
CA LYS A 195 -1.00 -8.83 17.78
C LYS A 195 -0.94 -7.68 18.78
N LYS A 196 -0.34 -6.55 18.40
CA LYS A 196 -0.34 -5.33 19.22
C LYS A 196 -1.61 -4.49 19.00
N PRO A 197 -2.02 -3.67 19.97
CA PRO A 197 -3.08 -2.68 19.76
C PRO A 197 -2.60 -1.53 18.84
N VAL A 198 -3.56 -0.81 18.24
CA VAL A 198 -3.30 0.28 17.29
C VAL A 198 -2.98 1.62 17.98
N ASP A 199 -3.40 1.77 19.23
CA ASP A 199 -3.24 2.99 20.03
C ASP A 199 -1.77 3.39 20.19
N GLU A 200 -0.86 2.42 20.37
CA GLU A 200 0.58 2.67 20.52
C GLU A 200 1.15 3.48 19.34
N TYR A 201 0.79 3.11 18.09
CA TYR A 201 1.35 3.79 16.92
C TYR A 201 0.58 5.08 16.60
N ILE A 202 -0.73 5.12 16.87
CA ILE A 202 -1.55 6.32 16.74
C ILE A 202 -1.03 7.43 17.65
N ALA A 203 -0.72 7.12 18.91
CA ALA A 203 -0.27 8.07 19.92
C ALA A 203 1.05 8.78 19.57
N LEU A 204 1.89 8.16 18.74
CA LEU A 204 3.20 8.71 18.33
C LEU A 204 3.12 9.71 17.17
N GLN A 205 1.93 9.95 16.61
CA GLN A 205 1.75 10.73 15.39
C GLN A 205 0.86 11.94 15.63
N GLY A 206 1.38 13.14 15.41
CA GLY A 206 0.60 14.36 15.59
C GLY A 206 -0.62 14.45 14.68
N ARG A 207 -0.64 13.76 13.53
CA ARG A 207 -1.81 13.76 12.62
C ARG A 207 -3.08 13.21 13.26
N PHE A 208 -2.97 12.47 14.37
CA PHE A 208 -4.11 11.95 15.13
C PHE A 208 -4.41 12.76 16.40
N LYS A 209 -3.84 13.95 16.61
CA LYS A 209 -4.02 14.73 17.86
C LYS A 209 -5.47 15.10 18.22
N LYS A 210 -6.42 14.98 17.28
CA LYS A 210 -7.86 15.22 17.48
C LYS A 210 -8.70 13.94 17.51
N ILE A 211 -8.07 12.76 17.43
CA ILE A 211 -8.80 11.49 17.46
C ILE A 211 -9.35 11.25 18.87
N THR A 212 -10.61 10.86 18.98
CA THR A 212 -11.22 10.54 20.29
C THR A 212 -10.99 9.07 20.66
N PRO A 213 -11.09 8.69 21.95
CA PRO A 213 -11.00 7.29 22.38
C PRO A 213 -12.00 6.37 21.64
N GLU A 214 -13.22 6.85 21.39
CA GLU A 214 -14.24 6.10 20.64
C GLU A 214 -13.81 5.86 19.18
N GLN A 215 -13.18 6.88 18.57
CA GLN A 215 -12.63 6.75 17.22
C GLN A 215 -11.44 5.81 17.16
N VAL A 216 -10.58 5.78 18.19
CA VAL A 216 -9.48 4.81 18.30
C VAL A 216 -10.04 3.39 18.46
N ALA A 217 -11.05 3.19 19.30
CA ALA A 217 -11.71 1.89 19.46
C ALA A 217 -12.37 1.41 18.16
N GLU A 218 -13.00 2.31 17.41
CA GLU A 218 -13.54 2.01 16.08
C GLU A 218 -12.44 1.69 15.07
N PHE A 219 -11.32 2.40 15.10
CA PHE A 219 -10.15 2.09 14.28
C PHE A 219 -9.62 0.69 14.57
N GLN A 220 -9.43 0.36 15.86
CA GLN A 220 -8.98 -0.95 16.33
C GLN A 220 -9.90 -2.05 15.83
N ARG A 221 -11.22 -1.90 15.99
CA ARG A 221 -12.23 -2.86 15.53
C ARG A 221 -12.11 -3.14 14.03
N ARG A 222 -11.99 -2.09 13.21
CA ARG A 222 -11.82 -2.25 11.75
C ARG A 222 -10.54 -2.99 11.38
N VAL A 223 -9.44 -2.72 12.10
CA VAL A 223 -8.19 -3.45 11.90
C VAL A 223 -8.34 -4.92 12.29
N ASP A 224 -9.01 -5.19 13.40
CA ASP A 224 -9.26 -6.55 13.86
C ASP A 224 -10.16 -7.32 12.89
N ASP A 225 -11.27 -6.73 12.43
CA ASP A 225 -12.19 -7.33 11.46
C ASP A 225 -11.47 -7.67 10.14
N LYS A 226 -10.67 -6.73 9.61
CA LYS A 226 -9.85 -6.99 8.41
C LYS A 226 -8.82 -8.08 8.64
N TRP A 227 -8.17 -8.09 9.81
CA TRP A 227 -7.19 -9.10 10.16
C TRP A 227 -7.83 -10.50 10.26
N GLN A 228 -9.00 -10.62 10.88
CA GLN A 228 -9.73 -11.89 10.95
C GLN A 228 -10.16 -12.39 9.57
N ALA A 229 -10.62 -11.49 8.69
CA ALA A 229 -10.95 -11.86 7.30
C ALA A 229 -9.71 -12.36 6.54
N LEU A 230 -8.54 -11.73 6.75
CA LEU A 230 -7.29 -12.16 6.15
C LEU A 230 -6.80 -13.51 6.70
N LEU A 231 -6.91 -13.74 8.01
CA LEU A 231 -6.57 -15.03 8.63
C LEU A 231 -7.40 -16.16 8.03
N LYS A 232 -8.72 -16.00 7.98
CA LYS A 232 -9.64 -16.98 7.38
C LYS A 232 -9.27 -17.27 5.93
N ARG A 233 -8.96 -16.23 5.14
CA ARG A 233 -8.58 -16.39 3.73
C ARG A 233 -7.19 -17.04 3.56
N ALA A 234 -6.30 -16.85 4.53
CA ALA A 234 -4.97 -17.47 4.59
C ALA A 234 -4.96 -18.90 5.15
N GLY A 235 -6.11 -19.39 5.65
CA GLY A 235 -6.23 -20.73 6.24
C GLY A 235 -5.73 -20.85 7.68
N PHE A 236 -5.82 -19.77 8.47
CA PHE A 236 -5.56 -19.75 9.91
C PHE A 236 -6.83 -19.85 10.74
#